data_AF-A0A353RAZ8-F1
#
_entry.id   AF-A0A353RAZ8-F1
#
_cell.length_a   1.000
_cell.length_b   1.000
_cell.length_c   1.000
_cell.angle_alpha   90.00
_cell.angle_beta   90.00
_cell.angle_gamma   90.00
#
_symmetry.space_group_name_H-M   'P 1'
#
loop_
_entity.id
_entity.type
_entity.pdbx_description
1 polymer ?
#
loop_
_entity_poly.entity_id
_entity_poly.type
_entity_poly.pdbx_seq_one_letter_code
_entity_poly.pdbx_strand_id
1 'polypeptide(L)'
;MRTKMPFHTVTAIKEYLLITIGLLVYVASWTTFLIPNQLVGGGVTGIATLIFYTTGLPISVSYLAINAVLIIIGLKTIGWKFGIKTIYGVVLAGIAFQFMPRIIPADLIQAMALDNGKLVSSLLGAVMSGVGVGTVIAQGGST
;
A
#
# COMPACT_ATOMS: atom_id res chain seq x y z
N MET A 1 -22.03 25.62 -22.03
CA MET A 1 -21.10 25.97 -20.92
C MET A 1 -20.02 24.91 -20.80
N ARG A 2 -18.79 25.17 -21.26
CA ARG A 2 -17.63 24.31 -20.99
C ARG A 2 -16.88 24.94 -19.81
N THR A 3 -17.07 24.39 -18.61
CA THR A 3 -16.27 24.73 -17.43
C THR A 3 -14.83 24.31 -17.70
N LYS A 4 -13.98 25.27 -18.10
CA LYS A 4 -12.53 25.07 -18.13
C LYS A 4 -12.07 24.91 -16.68
N MET A 5 -11.94 23.67 -16.22
CA MET A 5 -11.27 23.43 -14.94
C MET A 5 -9.85 24.01 -15.02
N PRO A 6 -9.38 24.76 -14.02
CA PRO A 6 -8.03 25.30 -14.03
C PRO A 6 -7.03 24.14 -14.06
N PHE A 7 -6.02 24.25 -14.93
CA PHE A 7 -5.05 23.18 -15.25
C PHE A 7 -4.45 22.50 -14.01
N HIS A 8 -4.26 23.26 -12.92
CA HIS A 8 -3.72 22.77 -11.64
C HIS A 8 -4.66 21.78 -10.89
N THR A 9 -5.99 21.90 -11.05
CA THR A 9 -6.96 21.00 -10.38
C THR A 9 -7.04 19.65 -11.09
N VAL A 10 -6.95 19.63 -12.42
CA VAL A 10 -6.93 18.39 -13.22
C VAL A 10 -5.71 17.54 -12.85
N THR A 11 -4.55 18.18 -12.65
CA THR A 11 -3.31 17.51 -12.24
C THR A 11 -3.44 16.90 -10.85
N ALA A 12 -4.00 17.63 -9.88
CA ALA A 12 -4.19 17.12 -8.52
C ALA A 12 -5.11 15.89 -8.49
N ILE A 13 -6.25 15.93 -9.20
CA ILE A 13 -7.18 14.78 -9.27
C ILE A 13 -6.46 13.54 -9.84
N LYS A 14 -5.69 13.72 -10.92
CA LYS A 14 -4.90 12.64 -11.52
C LYS A 14 -3.91 12.06 -10.52
N GLU A 15 -3.18 12.89 -9.78
CA GLU A 15 -2.20 12.45 -8.79
C GLU A 15 -2.85 11.57 -7.70
N TYR A 16 -3.92 12.04 -7.07
CA TYR A 16 -4.62 11.28 -6.02
C TYR A 16 -5.26 10.00 -6.56
N LEU A 17 -5.80 10.02 -7.78
CA LEU A 17 -6.35 8.82 -8.42
C LEU A 17 -5.28 7.77 -8.68
N LEU A 18 -4.12 8.17 -9.20
CA LEU A 18 -2.99 7.26 -9.41
C LEU A 18 -2.42 6.73 -8.09
N ILE A 19 -2.33 7.57 -7.05
CA ILE A 19 -1.95 7.13 -5.70
C ILE A 19 -2.95 6.09 -5.20
N THR A 20 -4.25 6.33 -5.33
CA THR A 20 -5.30 5.39 -4.90
C THR A 20 -5.14 4.04 -5.59
N ILE A 21 -5.04 4.03 -6.91
CA ILE A 21 -4.90 2.79 -7.70
C ILE A 21 -3.61 2.07 -7.32
N GLY A 22 -2.49 2.79 -7.21
CA GLY A 22 -1.21 2.22 -6.81
C GLY A 22 -1.26 1.56 -5.43
N LEU A 23 -1.94 2.18 -4.47
CA LEU A 23 -2.09 1.64 -3.11
C LEU A 23 -3.00 0.43 -3.07
N LEU A 24 -4.10 0.43 -3.82
CA LEU A 24 -4.98 -0.74 -3.89
C LEU A 24 -4.25 -1.94 -4.51
N VAL A 25 -3.49 -1.73 -5.59
CA VAL A 25 -2.64 -2.78 -6.20
C VAL A 25 -1.57 -3.25 -5.21
N TYR A 26 -0.93 -2.31 -4.52
CA TYR A 26 0.07 -2.62 -3.50
C TYR A 26 -0.50 -3.50 -2.40
N VAL A 27 -1.58 -3.07 -1.73
CA VAL A 27 -2.17 -3.84 -0.63
C VAL A 27 -2.76 -5.17 -1.11
N ALA A 28 -3.32 -5.23 -2.32
CA ALA A 28 -3.82 -6.47 -2.91
C ALA A 28 -2.69 -7.48 -3.11
N SER A 29 -1.53 -7.02 -3.59
CA SER A 29 -0.37 -7.89 -3.75
C SER A 29 0.09 -8.52 -2.44
N TRP A 30 0.09 -7.74 -1.35
CA TRP A 30 0.44 -8.25 -0.02
C TRP A 30 -0.61 -9.22 0.50
N THR A 31 -1.88 -8.87 0.38
CA THR A 31 -3.01 -9.64 0.90
C THR A 31 -3.15 -10.99 0.19
N THR A 32 -2.92 -11.03 -1.12
CA THR A 32 -3.07 -12.24 -1.93
C THR A 32 -1.82 -13.10 -1.92
N PHE A 33 -0.63 -12.52 -2.09
CA PHE A 33 0.57 -13.31 -2.36
C PHE A 33 1.53 -13.41 -1.16
N LEU A 34 1.84 -12.29 -0.50
CA LEU A 34 2.90 -12.27 0.51
C LEU A 34 2.42 -12.82 1.86
N ILE A 35 1.36 -12.25 2.40
CA ILE A 35 0.86 -12.54 3.76
C ILE A 35 0.44 -14.01 3.90
N PRO A 36 -0.35 -14.60 2.97
CA PRO A 36 -0.75 -16.00 3.09
C PRO A 36 0.43 -16.98 3.04
N ASN A 37 1.51 -16.62 2.34
CA ASN A 37 2.72 -17.44 2.24
C ASN A 37 3.75 -17.18 3.36
N GLN A 38 3.41 -16.35 4.35
CA GLN A 38 4.31 -15.87 5.41
C GLN A 38 5.59 -15.26 4.85
N LEU A 39 5.49 -14.58 3.71
CA LEU A 39 6.59 -13.84 3.12
C LEU A 39 6.67 -12.46 3.78
N VAL A 40 7.90 -11.98 3.90
CA VAL A 40 8.20 -10.66 4.46
C VAL A 40 8.83 -9.83 3.36
N GLY A 41 8.26 -8.67 3.10
CA GLY A 41 8.85 -7.64 2.23
C GLY A 41 9.74 -6.66 3.00
N GLY A 42 10.17 -5.61 2.32
CA GLY A 42 10.93 -4.52 2.94
C GLY A 42 10.07 -3.41 3.54
N GLY A 43 10.71 -2.47 4.25
CA GLY A 43 10.09 -1.24 4.75
C GLY A 43 9.12 -1.45 5.92
N VAL A 44 8.24 -0.48 6.13
CA VAL A 44 7.29 -0.47 7.26
C VAL A 44 6.31 -1.63 7.20
N THR A 45 5.81 -1.97 6.02
CA THR A 45 4.89 -3.09 5.83
C THR A 45 5.54 -4.41 6.22
N GLY A 46 6.82 -4.63 5.87
CA GLY A 46 7.56 -5.82 6.30
C GLY A 46 7.66 -5.92 7.82
N ILE A 47 7.97 -4.82 8.49
CA ILE A 47 8.00 -4.75 9.96
C ILE A 47 6.61 -5.05 10.53
N ALA A 48 5.56 -4.45 9.98
CA ALA A 48 4.18 -4.69 10.40
C ALA A 48 3.76 -6.16 10.20
N THR A 49 4.19 -6.81 9.12
CA THR A 49 3.95 -8.26 8.91
C THR A 49 4.70 -9.13 9.90
N LEU A 50 5.93 -8.78 10.27
CA LEU A 50 6.69 -9.52 11.29
C LEU A 50 6.01 -9.42 12.67
N ILE A 51 5.52 -8.23 13.03
CA ILE A 51 4.74 -8.03 14.25
C ILE A 51 3.47 -8.88 14.20
N PHE A 52 2.75 -8.88 13.07
CA PHE A 52 1.57 -9.71 12.88
C PHE A 52 1.88 -11.22 13.03
N TYR A 53 2.93 -11.73 12.41
CA TYR A 53 3.29 -13.15 12.49
C TYR A 53 3.69 -13.59 13.89
N THR A 54 4.25 -12.69 14.71
CA THR A 54 4.75 -13.00 16.05
C THR A 54 3.73 -12.75 17.16
N THR A 55 2.83 -11.78 16.99
CA THR A 55 1.91 -11.33 18.05
C THR A 55 0.43 -11.49 17.69
N GLY A 56 0.12 -11.68 16.41
CA GLY A 56 -1.27 -11.64 15.90
C GLY A 56 -1.86 -10.23 15.80
N LEU A 57 -1.11 -9.17 16.15
CA LEU A 57 -1.59 -7.79 16.04
C LEU A 57 -1.86 -7.44 14.57
N PRO A 58 -3.05 -6.92 14.21
CA PRO A 58 -3.37 -6.60 12.82
C PRO A 58 -2.35 -5.66 12.17
N ILE A 59 -1.93 -5.98 10.95
CA ILE A 59 -0.93 -5.22 10.18
C ILE A 59 -1.28 -3.73 10.13
N SER A 60 -2.56 -3.42 9.91
CA SER A 60 -3.10 -2.04 9.86
C SER A 60 -2.69 -1.20 11.09
N VAL A 61 -2.69 -1.79 12.29
CA VAL A 61 -2.37 -1.09 13.54
C VAL A 61 -0.90 -0.74 13.61
N SER A 62 0.00 -1.72 13.49
CA SER A 62 1.44 -1.49 13.52
C SER A 62 1.90 -0.61 12.35
N TYR A 63 1.31 -0.79 11.18
CA TYR A 63 1.60 -0.01 9.98
C TYR A 63 1.30 1.47 10.18
N LEU A 64 0.09 1.80 10.65
CA LEU A 64 -0.32 3.18 10.89
C LEU A 64 0.50 3.82 12.01
N ALA A 65 0.79 3.08 13.08
CA ALA A 65 1.60 3.59 14.19
C ALA A 65 3.02 3.96 13.75
N ILE A 66 3.70 3.06 13.03
CA ILE A 66 5.08 3.31 12.56
C ILE A 66 5.09 4.43 11.51
N ASN A 67 4.17 4.40 10.55
CA ASN A 67 4.11 5.44 9.51
C ASN A 67 3.72 6.81 10.07
N ALA A 68 2.93 6.91 11.15
CA ALA A 68 2.64 8.18 11.80
C ALA A 68 3.95 8.88 12.25
N VAL A 69 4.89 8.13 12.81
CA VAL A 69 6.21 8.66 13.19
C VAL A 69 7.01 9.11 11.97
N LEU A 70 7.04 8.29 10.91
CA LEU A 70 7.77 8.60 9.68
C LEU A 70 7.18 9.80 8.93
N ILE A 71 5.85 9.97 8.94
CA ILE A 71 5.16 11.13 8.38
C ILE A 71 5.60 12.41 9.08
N ILE A 72 5.68 12.41 10.42
CA ILE A 72 6.13 13.58 11.19
C ILE A 72 7.56 13.96 10.77
N ILE A 73 8.43 12.96 10.59
CA ILE A 73 9.80 13.19 10.12
C ILE A 73 9.80 13.71 8.67
N GLY A 74 9.06 13.06 7.77
CA GLY A 74 8.98 13.40 6.35
C GLY A 74 8.38 14.79 6.09
N LEU A 75 7.42 15.22 6.89
CA LEU A 75 6.87 16.58 6.85
C LEU A 75 7.94 17.64 7.15
N LYS A 76 8.87 17.35 8.07
CA LYS A 76 9.95 18.26 8.44
C LYS A 76 11.09 18.26 7.42
N THR A 77 11.39 17.12 6.80
CA THR A 77 12.57 16.96 5.93
C THR A 77 12.29 17.17 4.44
N ILE A 78 11.13 16.72 3.94
CA ILE A 78 10.77 16.78 2.51
C ILE A 78 9.78 17.92 2.23
N GLY A 79 8.86 18.17 3.15
CA GLY A 79 7.95 19.32 3.11
C GLY A 79 6.46 18.97 2.93
N TRP A 80 5.64 20.02 3.01
CA TRP A 80 4.19 19.90 3.17
C TRP A 80 3.46 19.20 2.01
N LYS A 81 3.86 19.47 0.76
CA LYS A 81 3.20 18.86 -0.42
C LYS A 81 3.36 17.34 -0.46
N PHE A 82 4.53 16.84 -0.07
CA PHE A 82 4.79 15.41 0.07
C PHE A 82 4.02 14.83 1.25
N GLY A 83 4.07 15.51 2.41
CA GLY A 83 3.44 15.00 3.63
C GLY A 83 1.93 14.79 3.52
N ILE A 84 1.18 15.68 2.87
CA ILE A 84 -0.29 15.50 2.70
C ILE A 84 -0.59 14.27 1.85
N LYS A 85 0.11 14.11 0.72
CA LYS A 85 -0.06 12.94 -0.17
C LYS A 85 0.29 11.64 0.56
N THR A 86 1.34 11.67 1.38
CA THR A 86 1.77 10.53 2.18
C THR A 86 0.81 10.21 3.32
N ILE A 87 0.26 11.21 4.03
CA ILE A 87 -0.79 10.99 5.04
C ILE A 87 -1.99 10.31 4.39
N TYR A 88 -2.45 10.84 3.25
CA TYR A 88 -3.53 10.24 2.49
C TYR A 88 -3.21 8.78 2.11
N GLY A 89 -2.00 8.53 1.60
CA GLY A 89 -1.59 7.21 1.17
C GLY A 89 -1.50 6.19 2.31
N VAL A 90 -0.86 6.57 3.42
CA VAL A 90 -0.72 5.74 4.62
C VAL A 90 -2.08 5.39 5.23
N VAL A 91 -2.99 6.37 5.32
CA VAL A 91 -4.33 6.11 5.86
C VAL A 91 -5.11 5.18 4.94
N LEU A 92 -5.09 5.42 3.62
CA LEU A 92 -5.74 4.56 2.65
C LEU A 92 -5.18 3.14 2.67
N ALA A 93 -3.86 2.99 2.71
CA ALA A 93 -3.19 1.69 2.82
C ALA A 93 -3.56 0.97 4.11
N GLY A 94 -3.56 1.66 5.26
CA GLY A 94 -3.96 1.08 6.54
C GLY A 94 -5.41 0.59 6.55
N ILE A 95 -6.34 1.37 5.96
CA ILE A 95 -7.73 0.95 5.76
C ILE A 95 -7.78 -0.26 4.84
N ALA A 96 -7.09 -0.22 3.69
CA ALA A 96 -7.07 -1.34 2.77
C ALA A 96 -6.50 -2.61 3.43
N PHE A 97 -5.42 -2.54 4.21
CA PHE A 97 -4.86 -3.68 4.94
C PHE A 97 -5.87 -4.27 5.95
N GLN A 98 -6.76 -3.44 6.51
CA GLN A 98 -7.79 -3.89 7.42
C GLN A 98 -8.94 -4.64 6.72
N PHE A 99 -9.36 -4.19 5.54
CA PHE A 99 -10.58 -4.67 4.89
C PHE A 99 -10.33 -5.61 3.71
N MET A 100 -9.25 -5.42 2.97
CA MET A 100 -8.95 -6.18 1.76
C MET A 100 -8.87 -7.70 1.97
N PRO A 101 -8.32 -8.22 3.10
CA PRO A 101 -8.38 -9.67 3.38
C PRO A 101 -9.79 -10.25 3.46
N ARG A 102 -10.81 -9.41 3.70
CA ARG A 102 -12.23 -9.82 3.74
C ARG A 102 -12.94 -9.67 2.40
N ILE A 103 -12.34 -8.93 1.47
CA ILE A 103 -12.91 -8.65 0.15
C ILE A 103 -12.41 -9.67 -0.87
N ILE A 104 -11.14 -10.08 -0.77
CA ILE A 104 -10.54 -11.04 -1.69
C ILE A 104 -11.01 -12.46 -1.29
N PRO A 105 -11.67 -13.21 -2.20
CA PRO A 105 -12.13 -14.56 -1.92
C PRO A 105 -10.99 -15.52 -1.56
N ALA A 106 -11.21 -16.39 -0.58
CA ALA A 106 -10.18 -17.30 -0.09
C ALA A 106 -9.78 -18.37 -1.13
N ASP A 107 -10.72 -18.80 -1.96
CA ASP A 107 -10.50 -19.69 -3.10
C ASP A 107 -9.60 -19.05 -4.17
N LEU A 108 -9.74 -17.74 -4.39
CA LEU A 108 -8.84 -17.00 -5.28
C LEU A 108 -7.41 -16.95 -4.71
N ILE A 109 -7.26 -16.70 -3.41
CA ILE A 109 -5.95 -16.72 -2.74
C ILE A 109 -5.32 -18.12 -2.83
N GLN A 110 -6.10 -19.17 -2.61
CA GLN A 110 -5.64 -20.55 -2.72
C GLN A 110 -5.11 -20.83 -4.13
N ALA A 111 -5.93 -20.61 -5.16
CA ALA A 111 -5.60 -20.91 -6.55
C ALA A 111 -4.46 -20.04 -7.12
N MET A 112 -4.40 -18.76 -6.73
CA MET A 112 -3.43 -17.80 -7.29
C MET A 112 -2.10 -17.80 -6.54
N ALA A 113 -2.10 -18.05 -5.23
CA ALA A 113 -0.90 -17.90 -4.40
C ALA A 113 -0.44 -19.22 -3.77
N LEU A 114 -1.31 -19.90 -3.01
CA LEU A 114 -0.88 -21.03 -2.19
C LEU A 114 -0.55 -22.27 -3.05
N ASP A 115 -1.34 -22.56 -4.09
CA ASP A 115 -1.14 -23.70 -4.98
C ASP A 115 0.09 -23.56 -5.89
N ASN A 116 0.52 -22.33 -6.17
CA ASN A 116 1.71 -22.04 -6.99
C ASN A 116 3.02 -22.00 -6.18
N GLY A 117 2.93 -22.12 -4.85
CA GLY A 117 4.06 -22.12 -3.94
C GLY A 117 4.70 -20.74 -3.69
N LYS A 118 5.66 -20.73 -2.75
CA LYS A 118 6.26 -19.49 -2.23
C LYS A 118 7.07 -18.72 -3.27
N LEU A 119 7.77 -19.41 -4.17
CA LEU A 119 8.61 -18.75 -5.19
C LEU A 119 7.76 -17.91 -6.14
N VAL A 120 6.72 -18.49 -6.73
CA VAL A 120 5.82 -17.80 -7.66
C VAL A 120 5.10 -16.66 -6.94
N SER A 121 4.60 -16.92 -5.72
CA SER A 121 3.97 -15.89 -4.89
C SER A 121 4.91 -14.72 -4.58
N SER A 122 6.18 -14.99 -4.28
CA SER A 122 7.16 -13.93 -4.02
C SER A 122 7.43 -13.07 -5.26
N LEU A 123 7.50 -13.67 -6.45
CA LEU A 123 7.72 -12.96 -7.71
C LEU A 123 6.51 -12.10 -8.09
N LEU A 124 5.30 -12.69 -8.11
CA LEU A 124 4.07 -11.97 -8.43
C LEU A 124 3.81 -10.86 -7.42
N GLY A 125 3.97 -11.17 -6.14
CA GLY A 125 3.88 -10.23 -5.05
C GLY A 125 4.87 -9.06 -5.18
N ALA A 126 6.14 -9.34 -5.49
CA ALA A 126 7.17 -8.31 -5.66
C ALA A 126 6.90 -7.41 -6.88
N VAL A 127 6.50 -7.98 -8.03
CA VAL A 127 6.20 -7.19 -9.22
C VAL A 127 4.97 -6.31 -8.99
N MET A 128 3.87 -6.87 -8.47
CA MET A 128 2.64 -6.11 -8.24
C MET A 128 2.83 -5.04 -7.16
N SER A 129 3.49 -5.37 -6.05
CA SER A 129 3.81 -4.38 -5.02
C SER A 129 4.73 -3.29 -5.56
N GLY A 130 5.73 -3.64 -6.36
CA GLY A 130 6.65 -2.70 -7.00
C GLY A 130 5.94 -1.73 -7.94
N VAL A 131 5.02 -2.22 -8.77
CA VAL A 131 4.17 -1.36 -9.63
C VAL A 131 3.32 -0.42 -8.78
N GLY A 132 2.69 -0.92 -7.71
CA GLY A 132 1.87 -0.12 -6.81
C GLY A 132 2.67 1.01 -6.14
N VAL A 133 3.77 0.66 -5.47
CA VAL A 133 4.67 1.60 -4.78
C VAL A 133 5.26 2.60 -5.77
N GLY A 134 5.77 2.12 -6.92
CA GLY A 134 6.34 2.97 -7.96
C GLY A 134 5.34 4.00 -8.48
N THR A 135 4.08 3.60 -8.66
CA THR A 135 3.00 4.52 -9.06
C THR A 135 2.77 5.61 -8.03
N VAL A 136 2.76 5.27 -6.73
CA VAL A 136 2.56 6.22 -5.62
C VAL A 136 3.72 7.22 -5.52
N ILE A 137 4.96 6.71 -5.55
CA ILE A 137 6.17 7.52 -5.46
C ILE A 137 6.29 8.45 -6.67
N ALA A 138 5.91 8.00 -7.87
CA ALA A 138 5.90 8.83 -9.07
C ALA A 138 4.96 10.05 -8.98
N GLN A 139 3.96 10.03 -8.08
CA GLN A 139 3.09 11.18 -7.80
C GLN A 139 3.54 12.02 -6.59
N GLY A 140 4.70 11.69 -5.99
CA GLY A 140 5.26 12.39 -4.84
C GLY A 140 4.57 12.06 -3.51
N GLY A 141 3.98 10.87 -3.39
CA GLY A 141 3.50 10.31 -2.12
C GLY A 141 4.37 9.14 -1.63
N SER A 142 3.96 8.54 -0.52
CA SER A 142 4.49 7.27 -0.01
C SER A 142 3.34 6.37 0.42
N THR A 143 3.65 5.10 0.61
CA THR A 143 2.73 4.08 1.11
C THR A 143 2.72 4.10 2.63
#